data_AF-A0A7C3TJ58-F1
#
_entry.id   AF-A0A7C3TJ58-F1
#
_cell.length_a   1.000
_cell.length_b   1.000
_cell.length_c   1.000
_cell.angle_alpha   90.00
_cell.angle_beta   90.00
_cell.angle_gamma   90.00
#
_symmetry.space_group_name_H-M   'P 1'
#
loop_
_entity.id
_entity.type
_entity.pdbx_description
1 polymer ?
#
loop_
_entity_poly.entity_id
_entity_poly.type
_entity_poly.pdbx_seq_one_letter_code
_entity_poly.pdbx_strand_id
1 'polypeptide(L)'
;MLREDAAGKDLNKLKIISCKRLHTSRLPRNSEILALARLEGRKELYQTLQLKKVRSISGVNIVSVMSRPFKCPHGRCAYCPHFEGVPPSYTGKEPAAMRGLQNMYDPYLQVKSRLEQFRAIGHSTSKVELIIQGGTFPASPVEYQKEFVKGCLDALTGQPSGSLEEAMENAVWSASRNVGLTVETRPDYATEKYIDTMLSMGVTRVEVGVQNLYDDVYRLVDRGHTLDDVIKSFHLLKDSGLKIVAHMMPGLPGSDKRRDFDAFIRLFTDPDLKPDMLKIYPCLVLRGTKIYDWWVRGWYKPYTLDETVDLLSQVKRHVPPWMRVMRIQRDIPAQLIVAGVKNGNIRQIVQERMRIEGYKCRCIRCREIGHRMVRKEDIPTHQDIKILTRTYDSSGGYEIFISAESPALDCLVGYCRLRIPSERAHRREVAGGRVGLIRELHVFGPLVPVGESNPELWQHRGFGTRLLKNAEEIALNEYDCEKVLVTSALGSRRYFMRHGYCLEGPYMAKRIR
;
A
#
# COMPACT_ATOMS: atom_id res chain seq x y z
N MET A 1 -37.82 -2.59 -15.04
CA MET A 1 -37.67 -1.84 -13.75
C MET A 1 -36.27 -1.30 -13.55
N LEU A 2 -35.20 -2.10 -13.32
CA LEU A 2 -33.83 -1.53 -13.30
C LEU A 2 -33.37 -0.96 -14.65
N ARG A 3 -34.07 -1.35 -15.74
CA ARG A 3 -33.80 -0.91 -17.12
C ARG A 3 -34.22 0.55 -17.41
N GLU A 4 -35.15 1.13 -16.64
CA GLU A 4 -35.79 2.42 -17.00
C GLU A 4 -35.42 3.59 -16.07
N ASP A 5 -34.85 3.33 -14.90
CA ASP A 5 -34.79 4.32 -13.80
C ASP A 5 -33.43 4.42 -13.08
N ALA A 6 -32.40 3.73 -13.58
CA ALA A 6 -31.10 3.62 -12.90
C ALA A 6 -30.19 4.86 -13.03
N ALA A 7 -30.56 5.83 -13.86
CA ALA A 7 -29.90 7.12 -13.95
C ALA A 7 -30.49 8.09 -12.91
N GLY A 8 -30.07 7.96 -11.65
CA GLY A 8 -30.31 8.98 -10.62
C GLY A 8 -31.29 8.66 -9.49
N LYS A 9 -31.98 7.51 -9.50
CA LYS A 9 -32.79 7.06 -8.34
C LYS A 9 -32.02 6.10 -7.41
N ASP A 10 -32.39 6.12 -6.13
CA ASP A 10 -31.85 5.23 -5.10
C ASP A 10 -32.14 3.76 -5.45
N LEU A 11 -31.08 3.05 -5.85
CA LEU A 11 -31.12 1.63 -6.21
C LEU A 11 -31.81 0.76 -5.14
N ASN A 12 -31.68 1.11 -3.86
CA ASN A 12 -32.37 0.37 -2.80
C ASN A 12 -33.89 0.53 -2.86
N LYS A 13 -34.39 1.72 -3.22
CA LYS A 13 -35.83 1.93 -3.43
C LYS A 13 -36.35 1.07 -4.58
N LEU A 14 -35.62 1.00 -5.69
CA LEU A 14 -36.00 0.15 -6.84
C LEU A 14 -36.04 -1.34 -6.47
N LYS A 15 -35.08 -1.81 -5.66
CA LYS A 15 -35.11 -3.19 -5.15
C LYS A 15 -36.33 -3.44 -4.26
N ILE A 16 -36.64 -2.53 -3.35
CA ILE A 16 -37.81 -2.64 -2.46
C ILE A 16 -39.10 -2.70 -3.26
N ILE A 17 -39.28 -1.82 -4.24
CA ILE A 17 -40.46 -1.81 -5.12
C ILE A 17 -40.56 -3.13 -5.89
N SER A 18 -39.44 -3.62 -6.45
CA SER A 18 -39.40 -4.89 -7.20
C SER A 18 -39.75 -6.09 -6.31
N CYS A 19 -39.23 -6.16 -5.09
CA CYS A 19 -39.54 -7.23 -4.13
C CYS A 19 -41.01 -7.21 -3.71
N LYS A 20 -41.58 -6.02 -3.45
CA LYS A 20 -43.01 -5.87 -3.13
C LYS A 20 -43.89 -6.38 -4.26
N ARG A 21 -43.57 -6.05 -5.51
CA ARG A 21 -44.33 -6.48 -6.69
C ARG A 21 -44.23 -7.98 -6.97
N LEU A 22 -43.08 -8.58 -6.66
CA LEU A 22 -42.82 -10.01 -6.88
C LEU A 22 -43.09 -10.88 -5.63
N HIS A 23 -43.65 -10.30 -4.57
CA HIS A 23 -43.92 -10.96 -3.29
C HIS A 23 -42.71 -11.71 -2.70
N THR A 24 -41.50 -11.16 -2.86
CA THR A 24 -40.29 -11.77 -2.33
C THR A 24 -39.92 -11.20 -0.96
N SER A 25 -39.62 -12.07 0.00
CA SER A 25 -39.25 -11.70 1.38
C SER A 25 -37.81 -11.19 1.51
N ARG A 26 -36.99 -11.42 0.47
CA ARG A 26 -35.55 -11.12 0.49
C ARG A 26 -35.18 -10.10 -0.57
N LEU A 27 -34.56 -9.01 -0.13
CA LEU A 27 -33.93 -8.04 -1.02
C LEU A 27 -32.67 -8.62 -1.68
N PRO A 28 -32.55 -8.57 -3.02
CA PRO A 28 -31.37 -9.06 -3.72
C PRO A 28 -30.15 -8.18 -3.45
N ARG A 29 -28.99 -8.81 -3.25
CA ARG A 29 -27.70 -8.12 -3.06
C ARG A 29 -27.24 -7.52 -4.39
N ASN A 30 -26.46 -6.43 -4.35
CA ASN A 30 -25.90 -5.84 -5.57
C ASN A 30 -25.09 -6.86 -6.39
N SER A 31 -24.38 -7.78 -5.73
CA SER A 31 -23.60 -8.83 -6.38
C SER A 31 -24.46 -9.82 -7.16
N GLU A 32 -25.65 -10.14 -6.66
CA GLU A 32 -26.61 -11.07 -7.32
C GLU A 32 -27.19 -10.41 -8.57
N ILE A 33 -27.58 -9.14 -8.46
CA ILE A 33 -28.05 -8.34 -9.60
C ILE A 33 -26.93 -8.18 -10.64
N LEU A 34 -25.70 -7.95 -10.18
CA LEU A 34 -24.56 -7.78 -11.07
C LEU A 34 -24.18 -9.06 -11.82
N ALA A 35 -24.30 -10.23 -11.16
CA ALA A 35 -24.09 -11.51 -11.82
C ALA A 35 -25.08 -11.73 -12.97
N LEU A 36 -26.37 -11.45 -12.73
CA LEU A 36 -27.40 -11.51 -13.77
C LEU A 36 -27.18 -10.46 -14.87
N ALA A 37 -26.85 -9.23 -14.49
CA ALA A 37 -26.55 -8.16 -15.45
C ALA A 37 -25.39 -8.54 -16.38
N ARG A 38 -24.40 -9.30 -15.90
CA ARG A 38 -23.32 -9.83 -16.74
C ARG A 38 -23.77 -10.87 -17.74
N LEU A 39 -24.59 -11.81 -17.30
CA LEU A 39 -25.16 -12.83 -18.19
C LEU A 39 -26.04 -12.20 -19.28
N GLU A 40 -26.77 -11.14 -18.94
CA GLU A 40 -27.60 -10.38 -19.87
C GLU A 40 -26.83 -9.32 -20.69
N GLY A 41 -25.50 -9.20 -20.52
CA GLY A 41 -24.68 -8.22 -21.27
C GLY A 41 -24.94 -6.74 -20.93
N ARG A 42 -25.55 -6.44 -19.77
CA ARG A 42 -26.04 -5.12 -19.36
C ARG A 42 -24.94 -4.27 -18.72
N LYS A 43 -23.99 -3.80 -19.54
CA LYS A 43 -22.82 -3.02 -19.11
C LYS A 43 -23.19 -1.72 -18.38
N GLU A 44 -24.32 -1.09 -18.72
CA GLU A 44 -24.79 0.16 -18.13
C GLU A 44 -25.05 0.07 -16.63
N LEU A 45 -25.37 -1.13 -16.12
CA LEU A 45 -25.65 -1.34 -14.69
C LEU A 45 -24.37 -1.53 -13.86
N TYR A 46 -23.22 -1.79 -14.49
CA TYR A 46 -22.00 -2.14 -13.77
C TYR A 46 -21.51 -0.98 -12.90
N GLN A 47 -21.53 0.24 -13.43
CA GLN A 47 -21.07 1.42 -12.71
C GLN A 47 -21.97 1.74 -11.51
N THR A 48 -23.27 1.52 -11.61
CA THR A 48 -24.23 1.80 -10.52
C THR A 48 -24.19 0.72 -9.43
N LEU A 49 -23.99 -0.54 -9.82
CA LEU A 49 -23.99 -1.68 -8.90
C LEU A 49 -22.64 -1.92 -8.23
N GLN A 50 -21.54 -1.42 -8.80
CA GLN A 50 -20.19 -1.59 -8.26
C GLN A 50 -20.06 -0.91 -6.89
N LEU A 51 -19.80 -1.72 -5.87
CA LEU A 51 -19.58 -1.26 -4.51
C LEU A 51 -18.14 -0.75 -4.31
N LYS A 52 -17.94 0.16 -3.36
CA LYS A 52 -16.60 0.57 -2.89
C LYS A 52 -15.67 1.12 -3.99
N LYS A 53 -16.20 1.96 -4.88
CA LYS A 53 -15.45 2.62 -5.97
C LYS A 53 -14.11 3.22 -5.53
N VAL A 54 -14.07 3.80 -4.32
CA VAL A 54 -12.85 4.40 -3.74
C VAL A 54 -11.67 3.41 -3.63
N ARG A 55 -11.95 2.11 -3.50
CA ARG A 55 -10.91 1.09 -3.31
C ARG A 55 -10.15 0.73 -4.58
N SER A 56 -10.70 1.01 -5.75
CA SER A 56 -10.12 0.68 -7.05
C SER A 56 -9.91 1.90 -7.94
N ILE A 57 -9.96 3.12 -7.36
CA ILE A 57 -9.67 4.39 -8.05
C ILE A 57 -8.34 4.34 -8.80
N SER A 58 -7.32 3.74 -8.19
CA SER A 58 -5.98 3.61 -8.79
C SER A 58 -5.90 2.58 -9.93
N GLY A 59 -6.98 1.84 -10.19
CA GLY A 59 -6.99 0.73 -11.12
C GLY A 59 -6.26 -0.52 -10.60
N VAL A 60 -5.89 -0.57 -9.32
CA VAL A 60 -5.20 -1.70 -8.68
C VAL A 60 -6.04 -2.24 -7.53
N ASN A 61 -6.22 -3.57 -7.49
CA ASN A 61 -6.90 -4.23 -6.38
C ASN A 61 -5.90 -4.78 -5.37
N ILE A 62 -6.12 -4.46 -4.10
CA ILE A 62 -5.31 -4.97 -3.01
C ILE A 62 -5.84 -6.31 -2.52
N VAL A 63 -5.00 -7.34 -2.60
CA VAL A 63 -5.25 -8.68 -2.06
C VAL A 63 -4.31 -8.87 -0.87
N SER A 64 -4.85 -8.70 0.34
CA SER A 64 -4.13 -9.00 1.57
C SER A 64 -4.33 -10.47 1.95
N VAL A 65 -3.23 -11.16 2.20
CA VAL A 65 -3.17 -12.56 2.63
C VAL A 65 -2.43 -12.64 3.96
N MET A 66 -2.82 -13.58 4.81
CA MET A 66 -2.18 -13.83 6.09
C MET A 66 -1.27 -15.03 6.00
N SER A 67 -0.01 -14.86 6.43
CA SER A 67 0.83 -16.02 6.71
C SER A 67 0.25 -16.81 7.87
N ARG A 68 0.63 -18.09 8.00
CA ARG A 68 0.32 -18.87 9.19
C ARG A 68 0.93 -18.19 10.43
N PRO A 69 0.35 -18.38 11.63
CA PRO A 69 0.88 -17.80 12.84
C PRO A 69 2.30 -18.32 13.13
N PHE A 70 3.24 -17.40 13.30
CA PHE A 70 4.55 -17.68 13.91
C PHE A 70 4.68 -16.86 15.19
N LYS A 71 5.39 -17.40 16.18
CA LYS A 71 5.71 -16.63 17.38
C LYS A 71 6.60 -15.46 16.98
N CYS A 72 6.37 -14.30 17.60
CA CYS A 72 7.26 -13.17 17.36
C CYS A 72 8.60 -13.44 18.06
N PRO A 73 9.75 -13.29 17.38
CA PRO A 73 11.03 -13.75 17.91
C PRO A 73 11.49 -13.08 19.22
N HIS A 74 11.06 -11.85 19.49
CA HIS A 74 11.40 -11.11 20.72
C HIS A 74 10.39 -11.28 21.85
N GLY A 75 9.35 -12.11 21.67
CA GLY A 75 8.24 -12.20 22.61
C GLY A 75 7.04 -11.33 22.19
N ARG A 76 6.52 -10.48 23.08
CA ARG A 76 5.23 -9.80 22.87
C ARG A 76 5.31 -8.34 23.29
N CYS A 77 5.02 -7.43 22.34
CA CYS A 77 4.86 -6.01 22.66
C CYS A 77 3.61 -5.77 23.51
N ALA A 78 3.66 -4.78 24.39
CA ALA A 78 2.61 -4.45 25.35
C ALA A 78 1.23 -4.20 24.71
N TYR A 79 1.20 -3.61 23.51
CA TYR A 79 -0.01 -3.24 22.77
C TYR A 79 -0.48 -4.30 21.76
N CYS A 80 0.30 -5.37 21.53
CA CYS A 80 -0.06 -6.37 20.53
C CYS A 80 -1.13 -7.33 21.08
N PRO A 81 -2.31 -7.44 20.42
CA PRO A 81 -3.27 -8.50 20.75
C PRO A 81 -2.66 -9.87 20.44
N HIS A 82 -3.11 -10.86 21.23
CA HIS A 82 -2.76 -12.26 21.04
C HIS A 82 -4.06 -13.07 21.09
N PHE A 83 -4.35 -13.75 19.99
CA PHE A 83 -5.47 -14.66 19.85
C PHE A 83 -4.93 -15.99 19.32
N GLU A 84 -5.43 -17.08 19.88
CA GLU A 84 -4.99 -18.42 19.50
C GLU A 84 -5.25 -18.67 18.01
N GLY A 85 -4.28 -19.31 17.35
CA GLY A 85 -4.37 -19.60 15.92
C GLY A 85 -4.31 -18.37 15.01
N VAL A 86 -4.03 -17.17 15.51
CA VAL A 86 -3.97 -15.91 14.73
C VAL A 86 -2.55 -15.33 14.76
N PRO A 87 -2.04 -14.76 13.64
CA PRO A 87 -0.75 -14.09 13.64
C PRO A 87 -0.67 -12.96 14.68
N PRO A 88 0.53 -12.73 15.29
CA PRO A 88 0.70 -11.66 16.26
C PRO A 88 0.22 -10.30 15.75
N SER A 89 -0.32 -9.47 16.65
CA SER A 89 -0.87 -8.15 16.36
C SER A 89 -2.26 -8.14 15.71
N TYR A 90 -2.86 -9.28 15.38
CA TYR A 90 -4.23 -9.37 14.85
C TYR A 90 -5.20 -9.98 15.84
N THR A 91 -6.49 -9.71 15.63
CA THR A 91 -7.60 -10.21 16.48
C THR A 91 -8.32 -11.42 15.90
N GLY A 92 -8.06 -11.75 14.63
CA GLY A 92 -8.78 -12.80 13.91
C GLY A 92 -10.14 -12.34 13.39
N LYS A 93 -10.54 -11.09 13.67
CA LYS A 93 -11.82 -10.50 13.26
C LYS A 93 -11.65 -9.45 12.15
N GLU A 94 -10.42 -9.11 11.78
CA GLU A 94 -10.14 -8.28 10.62
C GLU A 94 -10.44 -9.06 9.32
N PRO A 95 -10.89 -8.40 8.22
CA PRO A 95 -11.28 -9.10 7.00
C PRO A 95 -10.21 -10.00 6.37
N ALA A 96 -8.92 -9.65 6.52
CA ALA A 96 -7.81 -10.48 6.05
C ALA A 96 -7.50 -11.63 7.03
N ALA A 97 -7.54 -11.35 8.34
CA ALA A 97 -7.36 -12.37 9.39
C ALA A 97 -8.44 -13.46 9.35
N MET A 98 -9.72 -13.06 9.23
CA MET A 98 -10.83 -14.00 9.05
C MET A 98 -10.67 -14.88 7.82
N ARG A 99 -10.17 -14.30 6.71
CA ARG A 99 -9.90 -15.06 5.48
C ARG A 99 -8.75 -16.05 5.66
N GLY A 100 -7.70 -15.65 6.37
CA GLY A 100 -6.62 -16.56 6.77
C GLY A 100 -7.17 -17.78 7.50
N LEU A 101 -7.95 -17.56 8.57
CA LEU A 101 -8.58 -18.63 9.34
C LEU A 101 -9.49 -19.52 8.49
N GLN A 102 -10.39 -18.93 7.68
CA GLN A 102 -11.33 -19.65 6.83
C GLN A 102 -10.66 -20.57 5.79
N ASN A 103 -9.44 -20.21 5.37
CA ASN A 103 -8.68 -20.96 4.38
C ASN A 103 -7.49 -21.68 5.02
N MET A 104 -7.46 -21.85 6.35
CA MET A 104 -6.38 -22.53 7.09
C MET A 104 -4.98 -21.99 6.73
N TYR A 105 -4.88 -20.69 6.46
CA TYR A 105 -3.66 -20.01 6.03
C TYR A 105 -3.05 -20.51 4.71
N ASP A 106 -3.82 -21.24 3.90
CA ASP A 106 -3.41 -21.65 2.56
C ASP A 106 -3.29 -20.41 1.64
N PRO A 107 -2.13 -20.16 1.02
CA PRO A 107 -1.92 -18.97 0.20
C PRO A 107 -2.81 -18.95 -1.05
N TYR A 108 -2.99 -20.10 -1.70
CA TYR A 108 -3.74 -20.23 -2.95
C TYR A 108 -5.23 -19.94 -2.72
N LEU A 109 -5.83 -20.59 -1.72
CA LEU A 109 -7.24 -20.43 -1.38
C LEU A 109 -7.55 -19.02 -0.90
N GLN A 110 -6.67 -18.39 -0.12
CA GLN A 110 -6.83 -17.00 0.30
C GLN A 110 -6.89 -16.03 -0.89
N VAL A 111 -5.95 -16.15 -1.84
CA VAL A 111 -5.93 -15.31 -3.04
C VAL A 111 -7.14 -15.59 -3.92
N LYS A 112 -7.41 -16.87 -4.23
CA LYS A 112 -8.55 -17.30 -5.05
C LYS A 112 -9.88 -16.75 -4.51
N SER A 113 -10.15 -16.98 -3.22
CA SER A 113 -11.35 -16.48 -2.53
C SER A 113 -11.47 -14.95 -2.63
N ARG A 114 -10.35 -14.23 -2.52
CA ARG A 114 -10.35 -12.76 -2.61
C ARG A 114 -10.62 -12.26 -4.02
N LEU A 115 -10.04 -12.91 -5.04
CA LEU A 115 -10.27 -12.57 -6.44
C LEU A 115 -11.72 -12.85 -6.86
N GLU A 116 -12.29 -13.97 -6.44
CA GLU A 116 -13.70 -14.31 -6.65
C GLU A 116 -14.63 -13.26 -6.02
N GLN A 117 -14.33 -12.83 -4.78
CA GLN A 117 -15.07 -11.75 -4.14
C GLN A 117 -15.02 -10.45 -4.96
N PHE A 118 -13.83 -10.04 -5.44
CA PHE A 118 -13.71 -8.84 -6.28
C PHE A 118 -14.53 -8.95 -7.55
N ARG A 119 -14.46 -10.08 -8.25
CA ARG A 119 -15.27 -10.33 -9.45
C ARG A 119 -16.76 -10.25 -9.11
N ALA A 120 -17.20 -10.86 -8.02
CA ALA A 120 -18.61 -10.86 -7.60
C ALA A 120 -19.17 -9.45 -7.30
N ILE A 121 -18.33 -8.51 -6.86
CA ILE A 121 -18.74 -7.12 -6.58
C ILE A 121 -18.41 -6.14 -7.71
N GLY A 122 -18.01 -6.62 -8.89
CA GLY A 122 -17.85 -5.79 -10.08
C GLY A 122 -16.48 -5.18 -10.29
N HIS A 123 -15.46 -5.64 -9.57
CA HIS A 123 -14.10 -5.15 -9.75
C HIS A 123 -13.35 -6.04 -10.74
N SER A 124 -12.60 -5.41 -11.64
CA SER A 124 -11.63 -6.11 -12.50
C SER A 124 -10.54 -6.71 -11.63
N THR A 125 -10.01 -7.88 -11.97
CA THR A 125 -8.83 -8.47 -11.29
C THR A 125 -7.58 -8.44 -12.17
N SER A 126 -7.56 -7.58 -13.19
CA SER A 126 -6.45 -7.49 -14.17
C SER A 126 -5.15 -6.92 -13.60
N LYS A 127 -5.22 -6.13 -12.52
CA LYS A 127 -4.07 -5.61 -11.79
C LYS A 127 -4.28 -5.84 -10.30
N VAL A 128 -3.38 -6.61 -9.70
CA VAL A 128 -3.44 -7.00 -8.30
C VAL A 128 -2.12 -6.69 -7.61
N GLU A 129 -2.21 -6.05 -6.45
CA GLU A 129 -1.09 -5.95 -5.53
C GLU A 129 -1.34 -6.92 -4.37
N LEU A 130 -0.38 -7.81 -4.15
CA LEU A 130 -0.39 -8.77 -3.05
C LEU A 130 0.26 -8.12 -1.82
N ILE A 131 -0.37 -8.27 -0.65
CA ILE A 131 0.19 -7.85 0.63
C ILE A 131 0.20 -9.05 1.58
N ILE A 132 1.38 -9.50 1.96
CA ILE A 132 1.59 -10.56 2.93
C ILE A 132 1.64 -9.93 4.33
N GLN A 133 0.64 -10.29 5.14
CA GLN A 133 0.42 -9.77 6.48
C GLN A 133 0.81 -10.80 7.55
N GLY A 134 1.16 -10.32 8.74
CA GLY A 134 1.60 -11.15 9.87
C GLY A 134 2.81 -10.58 10.62
N GLY A 135 3.53 -9.62 10.02
CA GLY A 135 4.65 -8.88 10.63
C GLY A 135 5.93 -9.70 10.90
N THR A 136 5.84 -11.03 10.93
CA THR A 136 6.95 -11.96 11.19
C THR A 136 7.25 -12.86 9.99
N PHE A 137 6.69 -12.57 8.82
CA PHE A 137 6.86 -13.40 7.63
C PHE A 137 8.34 -13.55 7.24
N PRO A 138 9.17 -12.48 7.19
CA PRO A 138 10.60 -12.64 6.90
C PRO A 138 11.38 -13.46 7.94
N ALA A 139 10.88 -13.54 9.18
CA ALA A 139 11.50 -14.33 10.24
C ALA A 139 11.14 -15.83 10.18
N SER A 140 10.19 -16.22 9.33
CA SER A 140 9.79 -17.63 9.15
C SER A 140 10.81 -18.40 8.28
N PRO A 141 10.79 -19.75 8.26
CA PRO A 141 11.69 -20.53 7.41
C PRO A 141 11.59 -20.12 5.93
N VAL A 142 12.73 -20.05 5.23
CA VAL A 142 12.81 -19.52 3.85
C VAL A 142 11.98 -20.38 2.90
N GLU A 143 11.97 -21.69 3.09
CA GLU A 143 11.19 -22.65 2.30
C GLU A 143 9.70 -22.35 2.42
N TYR A 144 9.22 -22.07 3.64
CA TYR A 144 7.84 -21.66 3.85
C TYR A 144 7.52 -20.34 3.15
N GLN A 145 8.44 -19.36 3.20
CA GLN A 145 8.24 -18.08 2.53
C GLN A 145 8.08 -18.26 1.01
N LYS A 146 8.99 -19.04 0.40
CA LYS A 146 8.97 -19.33 -1.04
C LYS A 146 7.70 -20.05 -1.47
N GLU A 147 7.33 -21.13 -0.77
CA GLU A 147 6.09 -21.86 -1.04
C GLU A 147 4.84 -21.00 -0.86
N PHE A 148 4.85 -20.11 0.14
CA PHE A 148 3.73 -19.20 0.37
C PHE A 148 3.55 -18.19 -0.77
N VAL A 149 4.66 -17.59 -1.24
CA VAL A 149 4.62 -16.67 -2.40
C VAL A 149 4.23 -17.41 -3.66
N LYS A 150 4.79 -18.60 -3.90
CA LYS A 150 4.45 -19.48 -5.02
C LYS A 150 2.94 -19.73 -5.09
N GLY A 151 2.33 -20.22 -4.00
CA GLY A 151 0.89 -20.48 -3.96
C GLY A 151 0.04 -19.22 -4.17
N CYS A 152 0.50 -18.05 -3.72
CA CYS A 152 -0.17 -16.78 -4.01
C CYS A 152 -0.12 -16.42 -5.50
N LEU A 153 1.02 -16.66 -6.16
CA LEU A 153 1.19 -16.41 -7.59
C LEU A 153 0.38 -17.41 -8.43
N ASP A 154 0.40 -18.70 -8.09
CA ASP A 154 -0.37 -19.75 -8.76
C ASP A 154 -1.88 -19.43 -8.75
N ALA A 155 -2.40 -18.93 -7.63
CA ALA A 155 -3.80 -18.50 -7.53
C ALA A 155 -4.11 -17.24 -8.34
N LEU A 156 -3.14 -16.32 -8.45
CA LEU A 156 -3.29 -15.10 -9.22
C LEU A 156 -3.29 -15.39 -10.73
N THR A 157 -2.37 -16.26 -11.18
CA THR A 157 -2.23 -16.67 -12.59
C THR A 157 -3.30 -17.67 -13.00
N GLY A 158 -3.81 -18.47 -12.06
CA GLY A 158 -4.70 -19.61 -12.34
C GLY A 158 -3.95 -20.81 -12.92
N GLN A 159 -2.61 -20.84 -12.79
CA GLN A 159 -1.74 -21.88 -13.31
C GLN A 159 -0.88 -22.43 -12.17
N PRO A 160 -1.00 -23.72 -11.82
CA PRO A 160 -0.08 -24.37 -10.89
C PRO A 160 1.34 -24.36 -11.45
N SER A 161 2.32 -24.24 -10.57
CA SER A 161 3.76 -24.34 -10.89
C SER A 161 4.44 -25.42 -10.06
N GLY A 162 5.58 -25.93 -10.52
CA GLY A 162 6.47 -26.83 -9.79
C GLY A 162 7.46 -26.11 -8.86
N SER A 163 7.78 -24.85 -9.15
CA SER A 163 8.70 -24.03 -8.34
C SER A 163 8.26 -22.56 -8.24
N LEU A 164 8.88 -21.80 -7.34
CA LEU A 164 8.66 -20.36 -7.24
C LEU A 164 9.10 -19.64 -8.51
N GLU A 165 10.21 -20.06 -9.11
CA GLU A 165 10.76 -19.48 -10.32
C GLU A 165 9.77 -19.61 -11.48
N GLU A 166 9.18 -20.79 -11.68
CA GLU A 166 8.14 -21.02 -12.68
C GLU A 166 6.88 -20.18 -12.38
N ALA A 167 6.45 -20.09 -11.11
CA ALA A 167 5.33 -19.25 -10.71
C ALA A 167 5.57 -17.77 -11.07
N MET A 168 6.80 -17.28 -10.87
CA MET A 168 7.20 -15.93 -11.20
C MET A 168 7.21 -15.69 -12.71
N GLU A 169 7.71 -16.64 -13.50
CA GLU A 169 7.66 -16.59 -14.97
C GLU A 169 6.21 -16.54 -15.49
N ASN A 170 5.34 -17.42 -14.99
CA ASN A 170 3.91 -17.41 -15.31
C ASN A 170 3.26 -16.06 -14.96
N ALA A 171 3.63 -15.47 -13.81
CA ALA A 171 3.12 -14.17 -13.37
C ALA A 171 3.57 -12.99 -14.26
N VAL A 172 4.70 -13.09 -14.96
CA VAL A 172 5.14 -12.08 -15.94
C VAL A 172 4.21 -12.03 -17.15
N TRP A 173 3.73 -13.19 -17.60
CA TRP A 173 2.92 -13.34 -18.81
C TRP A 173 1.41 -13.35 -18.57
N SER A 174 0.98 -13.49 -17.32
CA SER A 174 -0.44 -13.58 -16.94
C SER A 174 -1.27 -12.35 -17.33
N ALA A 175 -2.54 -12.60 -17.66
CA ALA A 175 -3.56 -11.56 -17.83
C ALA A 175 -3.88 -10.85 -16.51
N SER A 176 -3.87 -11.57 -15.39
CA SER A 176 -4.00 -11.00 -14.04
C SER A 176 -2.62 -10.59 -13.55
N ARG A 177 -2.27 -9.32 -13.76
CA ARG A 177 -0.92 -8.83 -13.51
C ARG A 177 -0.68 -8.62 -12.02
N ASN A 178 0.38 -9.24 -11.49
CA ASN A 178 0.98 -8.80 -10.25
C ASN A 178 1.65 -7.43 -10.49
N VAL A 179 1.11 -6.37 -9.89
CA VAL A 179 1.64 -5.01 -9.99
C VAL A 179 2.37 -4.57 -8.72
N GLY A 180 2.50 -5.47 -7.75
CA GLY A 180 3.25 -5.26 -6.53
C GLY A 180 3.13 -6.48 -5.62
N LEU A 181 4.21 -6.75 -4.91
CA LEU A 181 4.24 -7.66 -3.77
C LEU A 181 4.80 -6.88 -2.58
N THR A 182 4.03 -6.84 -1.50
CA THR A 182 4.35 -6.15 -0.25
C THR A 182 4.50 -7.14 0.88
N VAL A 183 5.54 -6.99 1.70
CA VAL A 183 5.75 -7.78 2.92
C VAL A 183 5.81 -6.85 4.12
N GLU A 184 5.11 -7.21 5.20
CA GLU A 184 5.20 -6.53 6.50
C GLU A 184 6.31 -7.17 7.35
N THR A 185 7.17 -6.35 7.95
CA THR A 185 8.29 -6.82 8.77
C THR A 185 8.61 -5.88 9.94
N ARG A 186 9.49 -6.35 10.84
CA ARG A 186 10.14 -5.51 11.84
C ARG A 186 11.48 -5.00 11.31
N PRO A 187 11.99 -3.86 11.79
CA PRO A 187 13.28 -3.32 11.37
C PRO A 187 14.45 -4.31 11.49
N ASP A 188 14.52 -5.05 12.59
CA ASP A 188 15.55 -6.05 12.89
C ASP A 188 15.52 -7.29 11.98
N TYR A 189 14.47 -7.44 11.16
CA TYR A 189 14.32 -8.48 10.13
C TYR A 189 14.37 -7.92 8.71
N ALA A 190 14.98 -6.75 8.55
CA ALA A 190 15.26 -6.11 7.25
C ALA A 190 16.77 -5.88 7.09
N THR A 191 17.56 -6.92 7.35
CA THR A 191 19.00 -6.98 7.06
C THR A 191 19.24 -7.50 5.64
N GLU A 192 20.48 -7.42 5.14
CA GLU A 192 20.88 -7.84 3.79
C GLU A 192 20.33 -9.22 3.40
N LYS A 193 20.53 -10.23 4.25
CA LYS A 193 20.05 -11.60 4.02
C LYS A 193 18.53 -11.67 3.81
N TYR A 194 17.75 -10.98 4.64
CA TYR A 194 16.30 -10.98 4.54
C TYR A 194 15.82 -10.19 3.32
N ILE A 195 16.50 -9.08 3.00
CA ILE A 195 16.20 -8.26 1.82
C ILE A 195 16.46 -9.04 0.53
N ASP A 196 17.58 -9.75 0.45
CA ASP A 196 17.92 -10.58 -0.70
C ASP A 196 16.88 -11.68 -0.93
N THR A 197 16.42 -12.31 0.15
CA THR A 197 15.33 -13.30 0.10
C THR A 197 14.02 -12.67 -0.37
N MET A 198 13.68 -11.47 0.12
CA MET A 198 12.49 -10.74 -0.34
C MET A 198 12.57 -10.40 -1.83
N LEU A 199 13.71 -9.89 -2.30
CA LEU A 199 13.94 -9.57 -3.71
C LEU A 199 13.83 -10.82 -4.60
N SER A 200 14.39 -11.96 -4.18
CA SER A 200 14.30 -13.21 -4.94
C SER A 200 12.85 -13.70 -5.10
N MET A 201 11.95 -13.34 -4.19
CA MET A 201 10.51 -13.63 -4.27
C MET A 201 9.72 -12.59 -5.08
N GLY A 202 10.37 -11.58 -5.66
CA GLY A 202 9.70 -10.51 -6.41
C GLY A 202 9.03 -9.45 -5.53
N VAL A 203 9.43 -9.32 -4.25
CA VAL A 203 8.95 -8.25 -3.36
C VAL A 203 9.38 -6.90 -3.93
N THR A 204 8.45 -5.94 -3.91
CA THR A 204 8.71 -4.57 -4.40
C THR A 204 8.57 -3.51 -3.32
N ARG A 205 7.91 -3.85 -2.20
CA ARG A 205 7.62 -2.93 -1.09
C ARG A 205 7.73 -3.66 0.24
N VAL A 206 8.31 -2.98 1.22
CA VAL A 206 8.41 -3.47 2.59
C VAL A 206 7.71 -2.49 3.51
N GLU A 207 6.85 -3.01 4.38
CA GLU A 207 6.26 -2.21 5.44
C GLU A 207 6.97 -2.49 6.76
N VAL A 208 7.58 -1.45 7.30
CA VAL A 208 8.42 -1.53 8.49
C VAL A 208 7.62 -1.06 9.70
N GLY A 209 7.52 -1.95 10.69
CA GLY A 209 6.90 -1.65 11.98
C GLY A 209 7.74 -0.72 12.86
N VAL A 210 7.85 0.57 12.50
CA VAL A 210 8.62 1.60 13.20
C VAL A 210 7.98 1.97 14.55
N GLN A 211 6.66 2.18 14.54
CA GLN A 211 5.77 2.51 15.65
C GLN A 211 6.03 3.87 16.34
N ASN A 212 7.25 4.13 16.78
CA ASN A 212 7.67 5.40 17.38
C ASN A 212 9.12 5.70 16.93
N LEU A 213 9.77 6.76 17.40
CA LEU A 213 11.20 7.04 17.13
C LEU A 213 12.03 7.23 18.40
N TYR A 214 11.49 6.90 19.58
CA TYR A 214 12.22 6.99 20.83
C TYR A 214 12.42 5.61 21.48
N ASP A 215 13.67 5.30 21.83
CA ASP A 215 14.02 4.00 22.41
C ASP A 215 13.46 3.78 23.83
N ASP A 216 13.19 4.85 24.59
CA ASP A 216 12.51 4.75 25.89
C ASP A 216 11.08 4.24 25.74
N VAL A 217 10.36 4.70 24.70
CA VAL A 217 9.03 4.19 24.35
C VAL A 217 9.12 2.72 23.94
N TYR A 218 10.11 2.34 23.12
CA TYR A 218 10.30 0.94 22.73
C TYR A 218 10.55 0.03 23.93
N ARG A 219 11.46 0.39 24.83
CA ARG A 219 11.74 -0.36 26.06
C ARG A 219 10.49 -0.49 26.92
N LEU A 220 9.74 0.59 27.10
CA LEU A 220 8.53 0.58 27.93
C LEU A 220 7.47 -0.39 27.40
N VAL A 221 7.26 -0.42 26.08
CA VAL A 221 6.22 -1.27 25.45
C VAL A 221 6.73 -2.65 25.02
N ASP A 222 7.89 -3.07 25.50
CA ASP A 222 8.53 -4.35 25.17
C ASP A 222 8.71 -4.55 23.65
N ARG A 223 9.09 -3.49 22.93
CA ARG A 223 9.38 -3.54 21.49
C ARG A 223 10.83 -3.98 21.28
N GLY A 224 11.04 -5.13 20.65
CA GLY A 224 12.36 -5.75 20.52
C GLY A 224 13.30 -5.18 19.45
N HIS A 225 13.24 -3.89 19.14
CA HIS A 225 14.20 -3.22 18.25
C HIS A 225 14.46 -1.78 18.72
N THR A 226 15.50 -1.18 18.17
CA THR A 226 15.94 0.19 18.44
C THR A 226 15.61 1.12 17.28
N LEU A 227 15.85 2.42 17.46
CA LEU A 227 15.83 3.40 16.37
C LEU A 227 16.96 3.14 15.37
N ASP A 228 18.12 2.68 15.83
CA ASP A 228 19.24 2.35 14.95
C ASP A 228 18.89 1.20 13.99
N ASP A 229 18.14 0.20 14.45
CA ASP A 229 17.59 -0.86 13.58
C ASP A 229 16.65 -0.28 12.51
N VAL A 230 15.82 0.72 12.87
CA VAL A 230 14.95 1.43 11.91
C VAL A 230 15.78 2.13 10.86
N ILE A 231 16.77 2.92 11.27
CA ILE A 231 17.67 3.65 10.37
C ILE A 231 18.37 2.66 9.43
N LYS A 232 19.09 1.67 9.97
CA LYS A 232 19.79 0.64 9.18
C LYS A 232 18.87 -0.06 8.19
N SER A 233 17.66 -0.44 8.60
CA SER A 233 16.69 -1.06 7.70
C SER A 233 16.30 -0.14 6.55
N PHE A 234 16.14 1.18 6.79
CA PHE A 234 15.78 2.12 5.74
C PHE A 234 16.91 2.26 4.72
N HIS A 235 18.16 2.38 5.19
CA HIS A 235 19.33 2.41 4.32
C HIS A 235 19.41 1.20 3.40
N LEU A 236 19.36 -0.01 3.98
CA LEU A 236 19.46 -1.25 3.19
C LEU A 236 18.30 -1.42 2.21
N LEU A 237 17.06 -1.13 2.64
CA LEU A 237 15.88 -1.23 1.78
C LEU A 237 15.94 -0.25 0.59
N LYS A 238 16.38 0.98 0.84
CA LYS A 238 16.50 2.02 -0.19
C LYS A 238 17.59 1.68 -1.21
N ASP A 239 18.77 1.31 -0.75
CA ASP A 239 19.89 0.91 -1.62
C ASP A 239 19.66 -0.41 -2.35
N SER A 240 18.69 -1.21 -1.89
CA SER A 240 18.19 -2.39 -2.59
C SER A 240 17.08 -2.09 -3.59
N GLY A 241 16.67 -0.81 -3.72
CA GLY A 241 15.63 -0.37 -4.64
C GLY A 241 14.20 -0.64 -4.17
N LEU A 242 13.96 -1.02 -2.91
CA LEU A 242 12.64 -1.34 -2.38
C LEU A 242 11.91 -0.09 -1.88
N LYS A 243 10.58 -0.05 -2.05
CA LYS A 243 9.71 0.98 -1.47
C LYS A 243 9.52 0.73 0.03
N ILE A 244 9.48 1.79 0.83
CA ILE A 244 9.31 1.72 2.29
C ILE A 244 7.96 2.30 2.70
N VAL A 245 7.20 1.54 3.49
CA VAL A 245 6.05 2.03 4.25
C VAL A 245 6.41 2.03 5.72
N ALA A 246 6.44 3.19 6.38
CA ALA A 246 6.57 3.24 7.84
C ALA A 246 5.19 3.06 8.49
N HIS A 247 5.10 2.16 9.48
CA HIS A 247 3.96 2.12 10.39
C HIS A 247 4.28 2.97 11.60
N MET A 248 3.48 3.99 11.89
CA MET A 248 3.63 4.85 13.06
C MET A 248 2.39 4.74 13.96
N MET A 249 2.62 4.68 15.27
CA MET A 249 1.61 4.52 16.30
C MET A 249 1.68 5.66 17.32
N PRO A 250 0.96 6.77 17.09
CA PRO A 250 0.85 7.82 18.09
C PRO A 250 0.04 7.35 19.31
N GLY A 251 0.34 7.91 20.47
CA GLY A 251 -0.32 7.62 21.73
C GLY A 251 0.13 6.32 22.38
N LEU A 252 1.32 5.82 22.05
CA LEU A 252 1.91 4.70 22.80
C LEU A 252 2.22 5.13 24.25
N PRO A 253 2.15 4.19 25.22
CA PRO A 253 2.60 4.45 26.59
C PRO A 253 4.00 5.07 26.62
N GLY A 254 4.19 6.11 27.44
CA GLY A 254 5.44 6.88 27.53
C GLY A 254 5.62 8.00 26.49
N SER A 255 4.69 8.13 25.53
CA SER A 255 4.63 9.26 24.58
C SER A 255 3.51 10.24 24.93
N ASP A 256 3.55 11.41 24.31
CA ASP A 256 2.52 12.45 24.37
C ASP A 256 2.36 13.13 23.00
N LYS A 257 1.37 14.03 22.86
CA LYS A 257 1.06 14.67 21.57
C LYS A 257 2.24 15.43 20.98
N ARG A 258 3.05 16.08 21.82
CA ARG A 258 4.22 16.85 21.38
C ARG A 258 5.30 15.90 20.91
N ARG A 259 5.65 14.88 21.70
CA ARG A 259 6.64 13.86 21.31
C ARG A 259 6.23 13.14 20.03
N ASP A 260 4.96 12.78 19.88
CA ASP A 260 4.47 12.14 18.66
C ASP A 260 4.55 13.08 17.44
N PHE A 261 4.20 14.36 17.61
CA PHE A 261 4.37 15.36 16.56
C PHE A 261 5.84 15.50 16.15
N ASP A 262 6.74 15.67 17.11
CA ASP A 262 8.19 15.78 16.88
C ASP A 262 8.74 14.53 16.20
N ALA A 263 8.27 13.33 16.56
CA ALA A 263 8.63 12.09 15.90
C ALA A 263 8.15 12.04 14.44
N PHE A 264 6.95 12.53 14.12
CA PHE A 264 6.50 12.64 12.72
C PHE A 264 7.34 13.65 11.93
N ILE A 265 7.64 14.82 12.50
CA ILE A 265 8.48 15.81 11.83
C ILE A 265 9.86 15.22 11.55
N ARG A 266 10.49 14.59 12.56
CA ARG A 266 11.76 13.88 12.39
C ARG A 266 11.68 12.83 11.30
N LEU A 267 10.65 12.00 11.26
CA LEU A 267 10.46 10.99 10.20
C LEU A 267 10.47 11.60 8.78
N PHE A 268 10.02 12.84 8.64
CA PHE A 268 9.90 13.54 7.36
C PHE A 268 11.15 14.32 6.97
N THR A 269 11.92 14.79 7.94
CA THR A 269 13.04 15.73 7.73
C THR A 269 14.41 15.11 7.95
N ASP A 270 14.53 14.14 8.85
CA ASP A 270 15.80 13.45 9.16
C ASP A 270 16.25 12.62 7.94
N PRO A 271 17.44 12.89 7.37
CA PRO A 271 17.92 12.18 6.19
C PRO A 271 18.13 10.68 6.41
N ASP A 272 18.38 10.24 7.64
CA ASP A 272 18.47 8.81 7.94
C ASP A 272 17.12 8.09 7.88
N LEU A 273 16.01 8.86 7.78
CA LEU A 273 14.65 8.38 7.68
C LEU A 273 14.06 8.66 6.28
N LYS A 274 12.93 9.36 6.17
CA LYS A 274 12.23 9.68 4.91
C LYS A 274 11.63 8.45 4.15
N PRO A 275 10.66 7.73 4.76
CA PRO A 275 9.98 6.60 4.11
C PRO A 275 9.03 7.07 3.00
N ASP A 276 8.86 6.31 1.92
CA ASP A 276 8.03 6.72 0.78
C ASP A 276 6.54 6.81 1.14
N MET A 277 6.10 6.02 2.11
CA MET A 277 4.70 5.85 2.48
C MET A 277 4.53 5.72 3.99
N LEU A 278 3.32 6.03 4.46
CA LEU A 278 2.99 6.04 5.88
C LEU A 278 1.65 5.34 6.15
N LYS A 279 1.61 4.50 7.18
CA LYS A 279 0.39 4.02 7.82
C LYS A 279 0.37 4.50 9.26
N ILE A 280 -0.65 5.26 9.63
CA ILE A 280 -0.78 5.84 10.97
C ILE A 280 -1.86 5.11 11.75
N TYR A 281 -1.49 4.55 12.89
CA TYR A 281 -2.33 3.69 13.71
C TYR A 281 -2.32 4.18 15.15
N PRO A 282 -3.23 5.11 15.54
CA PRO A 282 -3.36 5.53 16.94
C PRO A 282 -3.46 4.32 17.86
N CYS A 283 -2.76 4.35 18.99
CA CYS A 283 -2.73 3.22 19.91
C CYS A 283 -4.13 2.95 20.48
N LEU A 284 -4.55 1.69 20.45
CA LEU A 284 -5.86 1.25 20.91
C LEU A 284 -5.69 0.27 22.06
N VAL A 285 -6.57 0.34 23.05
CA VAL A 285 -6.62 -0.65 24.14
C VAL A 285 -7.54 -1.78 23.72
N LEU A 286 -7.02 -3.01 23.76
CA LEU A 286 -7.74 -4.24 23.45
C LEU A 286 -7.63 -5.19 24.64
N ARG A 287 -8.71 -5.94 24.94
CA ARG A 287 -8.68 -6.94 26.02
C ARG A 287 -7.54 -7.95 25.82
N GLY A 288 -6.93 -8.38 26.92
CA GLY A 288 -5.84 -9.37 26.91
C GLY A 288 -4.48 -8.82 26.48
N THR A 289 -4.31 -7.50 26.36
CA THR A 289 -3.01 -6.84 26.12
C THR A 289 -2.43 -6.27 27.42
N LYS A 290 -1.11 -6.11 27.52
CA LYS A 290 -0.47 -5.52 28.72
C LYS A 290 -0.95 -4.07 28.95
N ILE A 291 -1.17 -3.33 27.86
CA ILE A 291 -1.73 -1.96 27.94
C ILE A 291 -3.18 -1.92 28.44
N TYR A 292 -3.94 -3.02 28.33
CA TYR A 292 -5.27 -3.11 28.94
C TYR A 292 -5.17 -3.15 30.46
N ASP A 293 -4.24 -3.92 31.00
CA ASP A 293 -4.02 -3.98 32.44
C ASP A 293 -3.54 -2.63 32.98
N TRP A 294 -2.67 -1.94 32.24
CA TRP A 294 -2.25 -0.57 32.57
C TRP A 294 -3.41 0.42 32.53
N TRP A 295 -4.28 0.32 31.53
CA TRP A 295 -5.47 1.16 31.44
C TRP A 295 -6.46 0.92 32.60
N VAL A 296 -6.73 -0.34 32.96
CA VAL A 296 -7.59 -0.69 34.11
C VAL A 296 -7.04 -0.13 35.42
N ARG A 297 -5.71 -0.12 35.58
CA ARG A 297 -5.03 0.43 36.76
C ARG A 297 -4.87 1.96 36.74
N GLY A 298 -5.29 2.63 35.66
CA GLY A 298 -5.13 4.08 35.48
C GLY A 298 -3.72 4.53 35.11
N TRP A 299 -2.80 3.61 34.81
CA TRP A 299 -1.41 3.89 34.43
C TRP A 299 -1.25 4.30 32.96
N TYR A 300 -2.29 4.11 32.14
CA TYR A 300 -2.28 4.48 30.74
C TYR A 300 -3.64 5.00 30.29
N LYS A 301 -3.64 6.11 29.54
CA LYS A 301 -4.82 6.69 28.92
C LYS A 301 -4.56 6.85 27.42
N PRO A 302 -5.28 6.12 26.54
CA PRO A 302 -5.13 6.30 25.10
C PRO A 302 -5.72 7.66 24.68
N TYR A 303 -5.25 8.18 23.54
CA TYR A 303 -5.81 9.40 22.98
C TYR A 303 -7.30 9.28 22.69
N THR A 304 -7.99 10.38 22.98
CA THR A 304 -9.35 10.65 22.52
C THR A 304 -9.38 10.89 21.00
N LEU A 305 -10.59 10.91 20.44
CA LEU A 305 -10.78 11.26 19.04
C LEU A 305 -10.26 12.67 18.74
N ASP A 306 -10.57 13.66 19.59
CA ASP A 306 -10.19 15.05 19.36
C ASP A 306 -8.66 15.23 19.42
N GLU A 307 -8.00 14.67 20.43
CA GLU A 307 -6.53 14.64 20.52
C GLU A 307 -5.87 14.00 19.30
N THR A 308 -6.45 12.90 18.81
CA THR A 308 -5.96 12.24 17.59
C THR A 308 -6.18 13.11 16.36
N VAL A 309 -7.33 13.76 16.23
CA VAL A 309 -7.66 14.61 15.09
C VAL A 309 -6.77 15.85 15.06
N ASP A 310 -6.56 16.48 16.22
CA ASP A 310 -5.64 17.61 16.43
C ASP A 310 -4.21 17.26 16.02
N LEU A 311 -3.64 16.18 16.58
CA LEU A 311 -2.30 15.73 16.22
C LEU A 311 -2.18 15.46 14.70
N LEU A 312 -3.14 14.70 14.15
CA LEU A 312 -3.06 14.29 12.74
C LEU A 312 -3.35 15.43 11.76
N SER A 313 -4.16 16.43 12.12
CA SER A 313 -4.36 17.62 11.28
C SER A 313 -3.06 18.40 11.17
N GLN A 314 -2.32 18.56 12.27
CA GLN A 314 -1.02 19.21 12.31
C GLN A 314 0.03 18.41 11.53
N VAL A 315 0.22 17.12 11.82
CA VAL A 315 1.16 16.24 11.11
C VAL A 315 0.96 16.30 9.59
N LYS A 316 -0.29 16.26 9.14
CA LYS A 316 -0.61 16.25 7.70
C LYS A 316 -0.30 17.54 6.96
N ARG A 317 -0.07 18.67 7.65
CA ARG A 317 0.42 19.92 7.06
C ARG A 317 1.87 19.80 6.61
N HIS A 318 2.65 18.97 7.32
CA HIS A 318 4.09 18.81 7.10
C HIS A 318 4.46 17.61 6.24
N VAL A 319 3.49 16.75 5.86
CA VAL A 319 3.78 15.57 5.03
C VAL A 319 4.34 16.01 3.67
N PRO A 320 5.57 15.58 3.31
CA PRO A 320 6.20 15.98 2.05
C PRO A 320 5.43 15.53 0.81
N PRO A 321 5.54 16.25 -0.32
CA PRO A 321 4.78 15.96 -1.53
C PRO A 321 5.14 14.63 -2.21
N TRP A 322 6.31 14.06 -1.90
CA TRP A 322 6.79 12.76 -2.37
C TRP A 322 6.31 11.58 -1.50
N MET A 323 5.66 11.84 -0.36
CA MET A 323 5.20 10.80 0.56
C MET A 323 3.71 10.47 0.38
N ARG A 324 3.33 9.21 0.55
CA ARG A 324 1.93 8.75 0.51
C ARG A 324 1.42 8.29 1.88
N VAL A 325 0.47 9.02 2.46
CA VAL A 325 -0.27 8.53 3.65
C VAL A 325 -1.33 7.51 3.22
N MET A 326 -0.98 6.22 3.23
CA MET A 326 -1.84 5.13 2.76
C MET A 326 -3.08 4.97 3.62
N ARG A 327 -2.90 4.95 4.95
CA ARG A 327 -3.97 4.64 5.89
C ARG A 327 -3.83 5.44 7.19
N ILE A 328 -4.97 5.82 7.75
CA ILE A 328 -5.12 6.40 9.07
C ILE A 328 -6.17 5.52 9.73
N GLN A 329 -5.81 4.82 10.80
CA GLN A 329 -6.55 3.75 11.52
C GLN A 329 -6.28 2.31 11.04
N ARG A 330 -6.34 1.34 11.96
CA ARG A 330 -6.26 -0.11 11.66
C ARG A 330 -7.64 -0.67 11.34
N ASP A 331 -7.70 -1.80 10.65
CA ASP A 331 -8.95 -2.49 10.34
C ASP A 331 -9.46 -3.34 11.52
N ILE A 332 -9.34 -2.84 12.76
CA ILE A 332 -9.82 -3.51 13.99
C ILE A 332 -11.31 -3.20 14.19
N PRO A 333 -12.17 -4.21 14.37
CA PRO A 333 -13.58 -3.99 14.64
C PRO A 333 -13.82 -3.17 15.92
N ALA A 334 -14.67 -2.14 15.84
CA ALA A 334 -14.90 -1.19 16.92
C ALA A 334 -15.35 -1.84 18.24
N GLN A 335 -16.09 -2.95 18.17
CA GLN A 335 -16.55 -3.70 19.33
C GLN A 335 -15.41 -4.36 20.13
N LEU A 336 -14.23 -4.55 19.54
CA LEU A 336 -13.06 -5.09 20.24
C LEU A 336 -12.24 -3.99 20.94
N ILE A 337 -12.46 -2.73 20.56
CA ILE A 337 -11.74 -1.59 21.12
C ILE A 337 -12.42 -1.22 22.44
N VAL A 338 -11.73 -1.47 23.55
CA VAL A 338 -12.24 -1.11 24.87
C VAL A 338 -12.01 0.37 25.17
N ALA A 339 -10.84 0.92 24.84
CA ALA A 339 -10.52 2.34 24.94
C ALA A 339 -9.63 2.84 23.77
N GLY A 340 -9.68 4.14 23.50
CA GLY A 340 -9.07 4.78 22.33
C GLY A 340 -10.09 5.06 21.21
N VAL A 341 -9.61 5.44 20.03
CA VAL A 341 -10.47 5.90 18.94
C VAL A 341 -11.23 4.73 18.27
N LYS A 342 -12.57 4.76 18.34
CA LYS A 342 -13.45 3.73 17.75
C LYS A 342 -14.02 4.11 16.37
N ASN A 343 -13.91 5.37 16.00
CA ASN A 343 -14.48 5.90 14.76
C ASN A 343 -13.82 5.27 13.52
N GLY A 344 -14.63 4.79 12.58
CA GLY A 344 -14.15 4.21 11.32
C GLY A 344 -13.83 5.23 10.22
N ASN A 345 -13.98 6.52 10.49
CA ASN A 345 -13.90 7.61 9.52
C ASN A 345 -12.88 8.71 9.91
N ILE A 346 -11.83 8.37 10.68
CA ILE A 346 -10.85 9.34 11.21
C ILE A 346 -10.26 10.20 10.09
N ARG A 347 -9.94 9.59 8.93
CA ARG A 347 -9.40 10.32 7.77
C ARG A 347 -10.33 11.45 7.31
N GLN A 348 -11.64 11.23 7.25
CA GLN A 348 -12.59 12.27 6.85
C GLN A 348 -12.64 13.39 7.90
N ILE A 349 -12.66 13.04 9.19
CA ILE A 349 -12.69 14.01 10.29
C ILE A 349 -11.43 14.89 10.27
N VAL A 350 -10.25 14.30 10.09
CA VAL A 350 -8.99 15.05 9.95
C VAL A 350 -9.00 15.96 8.73
N GLN A 351 -9.50 15.48 7.58
CA GLN A 351 -9.60 16.30 6.37
C GLN A 351 -10.53 17.50 6.55
N GLU A 352 -11.66 17.29 7.23
CA GLU A 352 -12.61 18.35 7.51
C GLU A 352 -12.05 19.38 8.50
N ARG A 353 -11.37 18.92 9.57
CA ARG A 353 -10.65 19.80 10.50
C ARG A 353 -9.64 20.70 9.77
N MET A 354 -8.79 20.09 8.92
CA MET A 354 -7.83 20.85 8.12
C MET A 354 -8.51 21.87 7.20
N ARG A 355 -9.65 21.52 6.58
CA ARG A 355 -10.41 22.40 5.70
C ARG A 355 -10.95 23.62 6.45
N ILE A 356 -11.54 23.42 7.62
CA ILE A 356 -12.07 24.49 8.48
C ILE A 356 -10.95 25.45 8.90
N GLU A 357 -9.77 24.91 9.18
CA GLU A 357 -8.58 25.68 9.58
C GLU A 357 -7.82 26.30 8.38
N GLY A 358 -8.30 26.14 7.15
CA GLY A 358 -7.67 26.72 5.96
C GLY A 358 -6.42 26.00 5.46
N TYR A 359 -6.12 24.79 5.94
CA TYR A 359 -4.96 24.00 5.53
C TYR A 359 -5.27 22.96 4.46
N LYS A 360 -4.28 22.69 3.61
CA LYS A 360 -4.32 21.62 2.60
C LYS A 360 -3.21 20.61 2.84
N CYS A 361 -3.48 19.33 2.61
CA CYS A 361 -2.46 18.28 2.68
C CYS A 361 -1.90 18.01 1.29
N ARG A 362 -0.56 18.08 1.15
CA ARG A 362 0.13 17.91 -0.13
C ARG A 362 0.71 16.51 -0.36
N CYS A 363 0.38 15.53 0.47
CA CYS A 363 0.82 14.14 0.25
C CYS A 363 0.27 13.58 -1.08
N ILE A 364 0.93 12.57 -1.64
CA ILE A 364 0.55 11.92 -2.92
C ILE A 364 -0.93 11.56 -2.97
N ARG A 365 -1.46 10.93 -1.90
CA ARG A 365 -2.87 10.49 -1.85
C ARG A 365 -3.87 11.64 -1.87
N CYS A 366 -3.50 12.83 -1.39
CA CYS A 366 -4.39 13.98 -1.40
C CYS A 366 -4.40 14.70 -2.75
N ARG A 367 -3.41 14.44 -3.60
CA ARG A 367 -3.24 15.08 -4.91
C ARG A 367 -3.52 14.16 -6.09
N GLU A 368 -3.59 12.84 -5.89
CA GLU A 368 -3.82 11.88 -6.99
C GLU A 368 -5.10 12.19 -7.78
N ILE A 369 -4.99 12.24 -9.11
CA ILE A 369 -6.10 12.64 -9.99
C ILE A 369 -7.37 11.80 -9.80
N GLY A 370 -7.22 10.51 -9.50
CA GLY A 370 -8.36 9.62 -9.29
C GLY A 370 -9.25 10.03 -8.12
N HIS A 371 -8.70 10.67 -7.08
CA HIS A 371 -9.52 11.21 -5.99
C HIS A 371 -10.32 12.44 -6.40
N ARG A 372 -9.75 13.32 -7.25
CA ARG A 372 -10.46 14.47 -7.84
C ARG A 372 -11.63 14.02 -8.73
N MET A 373 -11.39 13.03 -9.60
CA MET A 373 -12.42 12.44 -10.45
C MET A 373 -13.63 11.92 -9.65
N VAL A 374 -13.38 11.21 -8.53
CA VAL A 374 -14.46 10.70 -7.67
C VAL A 374 -15.22 11.82 -6.96
N ARG A 375 -14.56 12.93 -6.66
CA ARG A 375 -15.18 14.11 -6.04
C ARG A 375 -15.86 15.05 -7.04
N LYS A 376 -15.75 14.77 -8.34
CA LYS A 376 -16.24 15.62 -9.43
C LYS A 376 -15.63 17.04 -9.36
N GLU A 377 -14.37 17.12 -8.96
CA GLU A 377 -13.57 18.35 -9.01
C GLU A 377 -12.93 18.51 -10.39
N ASP A 378 -12.46 19.72 -10.71
CA ASP A 378 -11.75 19.98 -11.96
C ASP A 378 -10.52 19.07 -12.14
N ILE A 379 -10.33 18.61 -13.38
CA ILE A 379 -9.21 17.77 -13.79
C ILE A 379 -8.30 18.52 -14.77
N PRO A 380 -6.97 18.36 -14.69
CA PRO A 380 -6.04 19.03 -15.59
C PRO A 380 -6.14 18.46 -17.00
N THR A 381 -6.00 19.34 -18.00
CA THR A 381 -5.76 18.91 -19.38
C THR A 381 -4.31 18.46 -19.57
N HIS A 382 -3.99 17.82 -20.70
CA HIS A 382 -2.61 17.39 -20.98
C HIS A 382 -1.61 18.57 -21.03
N GLN A 383 -2.05 19.76 -21.45
CA GLN A 383 -1.21 20.96 -21.52
C GLN A 383 -0.90 21.55 -20.14
N ASP A 384 -1.76 21.32 -19.16
CA ASP A 384 -1.58 21.81 -17.78
C ASP A 384 -0.56 20.99 -16.98
N ILE A 385 -0.14 19.83 -17.50
CA ILE A 385 0.71 18.88 -16.79
C ILE A 385 2.19 19.15 -17.09
N LYS A 386 2.94 19.43 -16.03
CA LYS A 386 4.40 19.64 -16.06
C LYS A 386 5.12 18.45 -15.44
N ILE A 387 6.32 18.17 -15.92
CA ILE A 387 7.26 17.28 -15.25
C ILE A 387 8.05 18.12 -14.26
N LEU A 388 7.96 17.77 -12.98
CA LEU A 388 8.64 18.46 -11.88
C LEU A 388 9.52 17.47 -11.11
N THR A 389 10.73 17.90 -10.79
CA THR A 389 11.72 17.10 -10.07
C THR A 389 11.92 17.67 -8.67
N ARG A 390 12.04 16.78 -7.67
CA ARG A 390 12.36 17.12 -6.30
C ARG A 390 13.45 16.19 -5.79
N THR A 391 14.61 16.74 -5.51
CA THR A 391 15.75 15.99 -4.97
C THR A 391 15.83 16.18 -3.45
N TYR A 392 16.11 15.10 -2.73
CA TYR A 392 16.35 15.14 -1.30
C TYR A 392 17.34 14.03 -0.88
N ASP A 393 18.16 14.36 0.09
CA ASP A 393 19.04 13.43 0.79
C ASP A 393 18.22 12.41 1.59
N SER A 394 18.51 11.12 1.41
CA SER A 394 17.86 10.06 2.17
C SER A 394 18.76 8.83 2.21
N SER A 395 19.03 8.40 3.43
CA SER A 395 19.77 7.20 3.73
C SER A 395 21.13 7.15 3.03
N GLY A 396 21.95 8.19 3.21
CA GLY A 396 23.30 8.30 2.63
C GLY A 396 23.36 8.42 1.09
N GLY A 397 22.22 8.44 0.41
CA GLY A 397 22.12 8.63 -1.04
C GLY A 397 21.13 9.75 -1.38
N TYR A 398 20.80 9.86 -2.66
CA TYR A 398 19.89 10.89 -3.16
C TYR A 398 18.61 10.26 -3.71
N GLU A 399 17.46 10.80 -3.30
CA GLU A 399 16.16 10.48 -3.88
C GLU A 399 15.72 11.61 -4.80
N ILE A 400 15.33 11.25 -6.01
CA ILE A 400 14.84 12.13 -7.05
C ILE A 400 13.39 11.74 -7.35
N PHE A 401 12.46 12.54 -6.84
CA PHE A 401 11.03 12.37 -7.08
C PHE A 401 10.61 13.16 -8.32
N ILE A 402 10.44 12.46 -9.43
CA ILE A 402 10.04 13.02 -10.72
C ILE A 402 8.53 12.85 -10.84
N SER A 403 7.78 13.92 -11.05
CA SER A 403 6.32 13.91 -11.00
C SER A 403 5.70 14.58 -12.21
N ALA A 404 4.68 13.95 -12.78
CA ALA A 404 3.78 14.57 -13.74
C ALA A 404 2.59 15.14 -12.96
N GLU A 405 2.54 16.47 -12.81
CA GLU A 405 1.53 17.16 -12.03
C GLU A 405 1.09 18.48 -12.64
N SER A 406 -0.12 18.92 -12.32
CA SER A 406 -0.63 20.26 -12.61
C SER A 406 -0.41 21.15 -11.39
N PRO A 407 0.50 22.15 -11.46
CA PRO A 407 0.77 23.04 -10.33
C PRO A 407 -0.45 23.88 -9.95
N ALA A 408 -1.22 24.34 -10.95
CA ALA A 408 -2.40 25.19 -10.73
C ALA A 408 -3.49 24.45 -9.93
N LEU A 409 -3.72 23.17 -10.24
CA LEU A 409 -4.72 22.36 -9.55
C LEU A 409 -4.15 21.57 -8.36
N ASP A 410 -2.83 21.64 -8.09
CA ASP A 410 -2.12 20.76 -7.15
C ASP A 410 -2.53 19.28 -7.34
N CYS A 411 -2.55 18.84 -8.61
CA CYS A 411 -3.05 17.53 -9.03
C CYS A 411 -1.91 16.66 -9.57
N LEU A 412 -1.76 15.44 -9.05
CA LEU A 412 -0.72 14.48 -9.41
C LEU A 412 -1.27 13.39 -10.33
N VAL A 413 -0.67 13.25 -11.50
CA VAL A 413 -1.06 12.28 -12.54
C VAL A 413 -0.17 11.04 -12.52
N GLY A 414 1.11 11.20 -12.24
CA GLY A 414 2.04 10.08 -12.11
C GLY A 414 3.37 10.54 -11.54
N TYR A 415 4.21 9.59 -11.15
CA TYR A 415 5.54 9.87 -10.63
C TYR A 415 6.49 8.69 -10.84
N CYS A 416 7.78 9.00 -10.79
CA CYS A 416 8.91 8.08 -10.76
C CYS A 416 9.79 8.40 -9.56
N ARG A 417 10.24 7.38 -8.83
CA ARG A 417 11.23 7.47 -7.75
C ARG A 417 12.54 6.93 -8.27
N LEU A 418 13.45 7.83 -8.64
CA LEU A 418 14.83 7.49 -8.95
C LEU A 418 15.66 7.69 -7.68
N ARG A 419 16.55 6.74 -7.39
CA ARG A 419 17.53 6.84 -6.31
C ARG A 419 18.93 6.72 -6.89
N ILE A 420 19.83 7.58 -6.42
CA ILE A 420 21.27 7.38 -6.51
C ILE A 420 21.68 6.71 -5.19
N PRO A 421 22.09 5.44 -5.23
CA PRO A 421 22.36 4.64 -4.04
C PRO A 421 23.56 5.19 -3.27
N SER A 422 23.64 4.87 -1.97
CA SER A 422 24.81 5.19 -1.17
C SER A 422 25.97 4.25 -1.47
N GLU A 423 27.18 4.61 -1.05
CA GLU A 423 28.38 3.75 -1.15
C GLU A 423 28.24 2.44 -0.35
N ARG A 424 27.26 2.34 0.56
CA ARG A 424 26.99 1.16 1.38
C ARG A 424 26.04 0.15 0.73
N ALA A 425 25.65 0.37 -0.53
CA ALA A 425 24.79 -0.59 -1.24
C ALA A 425 25.44 -1.98 -1.29
N HIS A 426 24.75 -3.01 -0.77
CA HIS A 426 25.30 -4.36 -0.66
C HIS A 426 25.04 -5.25 -1.87
N ARG A 427 24.01 -4.94 -2.66
CA ARG A 427 23.61 -5.73 -3.83
C ARG A 427 24.66 -5.63 -4.92
N ARG A 428 25.20 -6.78 -5.38
CA ARG A 428 26.22 -6.84 -6.45
C ARG A 428 25.85 -6.10 -7.73
N GLU A 429 24.55 -6.00 -8.06
CA GLU A 429 24.08 -5.31 -9.26
C GLU A 429 24.23 -3.78 -9.15
N VAL A 430 24.35 -3.27 -7.91
CA VAL A 430 24.35 -1.86 -7.50
C VAL A 430 25.72 -1.43 -6.97
N ALA A 431 26.34 -2.25 -6.12
CA ALA A 431 27.56 -1.95 -5.38
C ALA A 431 28.74 -1.61 -6.32
N GLY A 432 29.46 -0.53 -6.00
CA GLY A 432 30.65 -0.10 -6.73
C GLY A 432 30.41 0.38 -8.17
N GLY A 433 29.14 0.52 -8.59
CA GLY A 433 28.77 0.92 -9.94
C GLY A 433 28.16 2.32 -10.03
N ARG A 434 28.27 2.95 -11.20
CA ARG A 434 27.54 4.17 -11.56
C ARG A 434 26.11 3.81 -11.98
N VAL A 435 25.25 3.54 -10.99
CA VAL A 435 23.92 2.96 -11.20
C VAL A 435 22.81 3.82 -10.60
N GLY A 436 21.79 4.12 -11.41
CA GLY A 436 20.52 4.69 -10.94
C GLY A 436 19.49 3.60 -10.62
N LEU A 437 18.76 3.74 -9.51
CA LEU A 437 17.70 2.80 -9.10
C LEU A 437 16.33 3.43 -9.24
N ILE A 438 15.51 2.94 -10.18
CA ILE A 438 14.08 3.27 -10.22
C ILE A 438 13.33 2.35 -9.25
N ARG A 439 12.94 2.92 -8.11
CA ARG A 439 12.26 2.24 -6.99
C ARG A 439 10.75 2.12 -7.22
N GLU A 440 10.19 3.06 -7.97
CA GLU A 440 8.76 3.09 -8.28
C GLU A 440 8.50 3.90 -9.56
N LEU A 441 7.68 3.36 -10.46
CA LEU A 441 7.02 4.12 -11.52
C LEU A 441 5.53 3.91 -11.38
N HIS A 442 4.78 4.98 -11.17
CA HIS A 442 3.33 4.91 -10.97
C HIS A 442 2.62 5.98 -11.78
N VAL A 443 1.63 5.58 -12.58
CA VAL A 443 0.75 6.49 -13.29
C VAL A 443 -0.67 6.21 -12.84
N PHE A 444 -1.33 7.22 -12.29
CA PHE A 444 -2.72 7.15 -11.90
C PHE A 444 -3.58 7.19 -13.16
N GLY A 445 -4.50 6.25 -13.29
CA GLY A 445 -5.45 6.24 -14.40
C GLY A 445 -6.54 5.21 -14.15
N PRO A 446 -7.76 5.45 -14.64
CA PRO A 446 -8.80 4.43 -14.62
C PRO A 446 -8.36 3.20 -15.41
N LEU A 447 -8.81 2.02 -14.98
CA LEU A 447 -8.65 0.78 -15.74
C LEU A 447 -9.35 0.95 -17.10
N VAL A 448 -8.57 1.13 -18.16
CA VAL A 448 -9.04 0.85 -19.52
C VAL A 448 -8.83 -0.65 -19.75
N PRO A 449 -9.90 -1.47 -19.92
CA PRO A 449 -9.74 -2.84 -20.39
C PRO A 449 -8.97 -2.85 -21.72
N VAL A 450 -8.12 -3.86 -21.94
CA VAL A 450 -7.42 -4.01 -23.22
C VAL A 450 -8.48 -4.14 -24.32
N GLY A 451 -8.51 -3.20 -25.27
CA GLY A 451 -9.42 -3.21 -26.43
C GLY A 451 -10.57 -2.18 -26.39
N GLU A 452 -10.83 -1.50 -25.27
CA GLU A 452 -11.83 -0.41 -25.22
C GLU A 452 -11.11 0.96 -25.26
N SER A 453 -11.61 1.91 -26.06
CA SER A 453 -11.16 3.31 -26.05
C SER A 453 -12.22 4.19 -25.39
N ASN A 454 -11.84 4.89 -24.32
CA ASN A 454 -12.63 6.01 -23.79
C ASN A 454 -11.82 7.30 -24.04
N PRO A 455 -12.37 8.26 -24.81
CA PRO A 455 -11.71 9.55 -25.11
C PRO A 455 -11.26 10.31 -23.86
N GLU A 456 -12.01 10.25 -22.75
CA GLU A 456 -11.65 10.93 -21.49
C GLU A 456 -10.43 10.27 -20.80
N LEU A 457 -10.19 8.99 -21.04
CA LEU A 457 -9.08 8.22 -20.48
C LEU A 457 -7.78 8.38 -21.27
N TRP A 458 -7.83 9.05 -22.42
CA TRP A 458 -6.69 9.27 -23.31
C TRP A 458 -5.64 10.20 -22.69
N GLN A 459 -6.05 11.08 -21.76
CA GLN A 459 -5.19 12.09 -21.14
C GLN A 459 -4.00 11.52 -20.36
N HIS A 460 -4.02 10.24 -19.95
CA HIS A 460 -2.92 9.62 -19.19
C HIS A 460 -1.96 8.74 -20.01
N ARG A 461 -2.22 8.57 -21.31
CA ARG A 461 -1.34 7.75 -22.17
C ARG A 461 0.00 8.48 -22.38
N GLY A 462 1.10 7.79 -22.12
CA GLY A 462 2.46 8.27 -22.40
C GLY A 462 3.23 8.86 -21.21
N PHE A 463 2.56 9.23 -20.10
CA PHE A 463 3.28 9.77 -18.93
C PHE A 463 4.27 8.78 -18.31
N GLY A 464 3.94 7.48 -18.31
CA GLY A 464 4.88 6.46 -17.82
C GLY A 464 6.20 6.47 -18.60
N THR A 465 6.11 6.54 -19.93
CA THR A 465 7.29 6.57 -20.81
C THR A 465 8.05 7.89 -20.68
N ARG A 466 7.35 9.02 -20.57
CA ARG A 466 7.97 10.34 -20.32
C ARG A 466 8.73 10.36 -19.00
N LEU A 467 8.12 9.87 -17.92
CA LEU A 467 8.73 9.79 -16.59
C LEU A 467 9.92 8.84 -16.57
N LEU A 468 9.82 7.69 -17.23
CA LEU A 468 10.93 6.74 -17.37
C LEU A 468 12.12 7.38 -18.11
N LYS A 469 11.86 8.03 -19.25
CA LYS A 469 12.90 8.72 -20.02
C LYS A 469 13.56 9.84 -19.23
N ASN A 470 12.77 10.65 -18.50
CA ASN A 470 13.32 11.70 -17.64
C ASN A 470 14.21 11.11 -16.53
N ALA A 471 13.85 9.94 -15.97
CA ALA A 471 14.70 9.27 -14.99
C ALA A 471 16.01 8.76 -15.60
N GLU A 472 15.97 8.21 -16.82
CA GLU A 472 17.18 7.81 -17.56
C GLU A 472 18.08 9.03 -17.86
N GLU A 473 17.50 10.13 -18.33
CA GLU A 473 18.22 11.39 -18.64
C GLU A 473 18.85 12.01 -17.39
N ILE A 474 18.13 12.07 -16.27
CA ILE A 474 18.67 12.58 -14.99
C ILE A 474 19.80 11.69 -14.50
N ALA A 475 19.61 10.36 -14.51
CA ALA A 475 20.63 9.42 -14.06
C ALA A 475 21.93 9.57 -14.88
N LEU A 476 21.81 9.71 -16.20
CA LEU A 476 22.95 9.88 -17.10
C LEU A 476 23.62 11.24 -16.94
N ASN A 477 22.87 12.33 -17.09
CA ASN A 477 23.41 13.67 -17.30
C ASN A 477 23.77 14.39 -15.99
N GLU A 478 23.09 14.07 -14.88
CA GLU A 478 23.30 14.74 -13.59
C GLU A 478 24.14 13.90 -12.62
N TYR A 479 24.20 12.59 -12.80
CA TYR A 479 24.85 11.66 -11.86
C TYR A 479 25.78 10.65 -12.53
N ASP A 480 26.10 10.84 -13.82
CA ASP A 480 27.04 10.01 -14.59
C ASP A 480 26.76 8.50 -14.54
N CYS A 481 25.49 8.11 -14.35
CA CYS A 481 25.12 6.71 -14.29
C CYS A 481 25.23 6.08 -15.69
N GLU A 482 25.80 4.89 -15.76
CA GLU A 482 25.92 4.11 -17.00
C GLU A 482 24.78 3.08 -17.14
N LYS A 483 24.08 2.80 -16.03
CA LYS A 483 23.06 1.76 -15.94
C LYS A 483 21.92 2.22 -15.06
N VAL A 484 20.69 1.88 -15.46
CA VAL A 484 19.50 2.02 -14.64
C VAL A 484 18.95 0.64 -14.32
N LEU A 485 18.68 0.40 -13.04
CA LEU A 485 17.97 -0.79 -12.55
C LEU A 485 16.58 -0.39 -12.07
N VAL A 486 15.59 -1.24 -12.33
CA VAL A 486 14.21 -1.02 -11.90
C VAL A 486 13.73 -2.15 -11.02
N THR A 487 13.25 -1.80 -9.83
CA THR A 487 12.49 -2.73 -8.97
C THR A 487 11.08 -2.88 -9.53
N SER A 488 10.92 -3.80 -10.48
CA SER A 488 9.66 -4.04 -11.20
C SER A 488 8.87 -5.20 -10.61
N ALA A 489 7.58 -5.00 -10.38
CA ALA A 489 6.66 -6.10 -10.14
C ALA A 489 6.61 -7.05 -11.35
N LEU A 490 6.30 -8.33 -11.10
CA LEU A 490 6.36 -9.40 -12.12
C LEU A 490 5.51 -9.07 -13.35
N GLY A 491 4.24 -8.73 -13.15
CA GLY A 491 3.31 -8.38 -14.23
C GLY A 491 3.59 -7.02 -14.89
N SER A 492 4.60 -6.28 -14.41
CA SER A 492 5.06 -5.02 -15.00
C SER A 492 6.38 -5.17 -15.76
N ARG A 493 7.11 -6.29 -15.64
CA ARG A 493 8.39 -6.50 -16.34
C ARG A 493 8.29 -6.34 -17.86
N ARG A 494 7.19 -6.81 -18.45
CA ARG A 494 6.89 -6.63 -19.89
C ARG A 494 6.82 -5.16 -20.33
N TYR A 495 6.44 -4.25 -19.44
CA TYR A 495 6.46 -2.82 -19.75
C TYR A 495 7.89 -2.32 -19.95
N PHE A 496 8.80 -2.68 -19.05
CA PHE A 496 10.21 -2.30 -19.13
C PHE A 496 10.95 -3.01 -20.27
N MET A 497 10.62 -4.28 -20.56
CA MET A 497 11.18 -5.01 -21.72
C MET A 497 10.92 -4.27 -23.04
N ARG A 498 9.73 -3.71 -23.23
CA ARG A 498 9.41 -2.88 -24.42
C ARG A 498 10.20 -1.56 -24.49
N HIS A 499 10.82 -1.12 -23.39
CA HIS A 499 11.67 0.06 -23.33
C HIS A 499 13.17 -0.30 -23.33
N GLY A 500 13.51 -1.54 -23.68
CA GLY A 500 14.89 -2.00 -23.82
C GLY A 500 15.54 -2.50 -22.53
N TYR A 501 14.76 -2.77 -21.48
CA TYR A 501 15.29 -3.37 -20.25
C TYR A 501 15.31 -4.91 -20.33
N CYS A 502 16.36 -5.54 -19.83
CA CYS A 502 16.47 -7.00 -19.64
C CYS A 502 16.47 -7.36 -18.14
N LEU A 503 16.28 -8.64 -17.81
CA LEU A 503 16.33 -9.09 -16.41
C LEU A 503 17.80 -9.23 -15.97
N GLU A 504 18.18 -8.62 -14.86
CA GLU A 504 19.51 -8.76 -14.22
C GLU A 504 19.31 -8.95 -12.71
N GLY A 505 19.53 -10.18 -12.23
CA GLY A 505 19.17 -10.55 -10.86
C GLY A 505 17.67 -10.34 -10.61
N PRO A 506 17.27 -9.66 -9.52
CA PRO A 506 15.86 -9.36 -9.25
C PRO A 506 15.32 -8.14 -10.04
N TYR A 507 16.19 -7.38 -10.73
CA TYR A 507 15.88 -6.09 -11.35
C TYR A 507 15.64 -6.18 -12.86
N MET A 508 14.96 -5.18 -13.41
CA MET A 508 15.02 -4.90 -14.85
C MET A 508 16.14 -3.89 -15.09
N ALA A 509 17.16 -4.23 -15.87
CA ALA A 509 18.34 -3.43 -16.14
C ALA A 509 18.38 -2.89 -17.57
N LYS A 510 18.92 -1.68 -17.74
CA LYS A 510 19.23 -1.08 -19.04
C LYS A 510 20.50 -0.25 -18.91
N ARG A 511 21.45 -0.47 -19.82
CA ARG A 511 22.57 0.46 -20.00
C ARG A 511 22.08 1.72 -20.69
N ILE A 512 22.43 2.86 -20.12
CA ILE A 512 22.11 4.19 -20.64
C ILE A 512 23.40 4.79 -21.23
N ARG A 513 23.26 5.47 -22.36
CA ARG A 513 24.36 6.05 -23.14
C ARG A 513 23.95 7.40 -23.68
#